data_AF-A0A2R6DTS3-F1
#
_entry.id   AF-A0A2R6DTS3-F1
#
_cell.length_a   1.000
_cell.length_b   1.000
_cell.length_c   1.000
_cell.angle_alpha   90.00
_cell.angle_beta   90.00
_cell.angle_gamma   90.00
#
_symmetry.space_group_name_H-M   'P 1'
#
loop_
_entity.id
_entity.type
_entity.pdbx_description
1 polymer ?
#
loop_
_entity_poly.entity_id
_entity_poly.type
_entity_poly.pdbx_seq_one_letter_code
_entity_poly.pdbx_strand_id
1 'polypeptide(L)'
;MVSRREVLATSCAALASTGIAGCGRLDLGPAKTGYLQLKIVALRWGHDGRTYLDQPLQVLFGGDGERIDVRYDPDFLGDAVGAPDDIVVSENRHRELGGRFEVKYMLGFCGEDFANDDEGIGCRNAWTSRDDFNRVQFGDRAEVGLSNEQFEVHSVSENEVRTDGADVTTFDFANRHEEHGIDPNRW
;
A
#
# COMPACT_ATOMS: atom_id res chain seq x y z
N MET A 1 52.63 6.04 54.50
CA MET A 1 51.29 6.67 54.55
C MET A 1 51.07 7.46 53.28
N VAL A 2 50.01 7.11 52.52
CA VAL A 2 49.20 7.87 51.52
C VAL A 2 50.00 8.66 50.45
N SER A 3 49.89 8.39 49.14
CA SER A 3 48.69 8.72 48.35
C SER A 3 48.67 8.08 46.94
N ARG A 4 47.64 7.24 46.73
CA ARG A 4 46.74 7.05 45.54
C ARG A 4 47.29 7.24 44.11
N ARG A 5 47.40 6.12 43.36
CA ARG A 5 46.60 5.65 42.18
C ARG A 5 46.86 6.40 40.86
N GLU A 6 47.53 5.76 39.87
CA GLU A 6 46.95 4.98 38.74
C GLU A 6 46.17 5.89 37.75
N VAL A 7 46.37 5.94 36.43
CA VAL A 7 46.39 4.88 35.41
C VAL A 7 47.02 5.44 34.11
N LEU A 8 47.80 4.61 33.39
CA LEU A 8 48.26 4.82 32.01
C LEU A 8 47.08 4.70 31.01
N ALA A 9 46.87 5.70 30.16
CA ALA A 9 45.99 5.60 28.99
C ALA A 9 46.80 5.86 27.71
N THR A 10 47.25 4.75 27.10
CA THR A 10 47.96 4.72 25.83
C THR A 10 46.99 4.85 24.67
N SER A 11 47.21 5.85 23.82
CA SER A 11 46.48 6.08 22.57
C SER A 11 47.06 5.19 21.47
N CYS A 12 46.25 4.34 20.84
CA CYS A 12 46.62 3.70 19.58
C CYS A 12 45.45 3.74 18.57
N ALA A 13 45.77 4.41 17.46
CA ALA A 13 45.08 4.58 16.18
C ALA A 13 44.04 3.51 15.80
N ALA A 14 42.83 3.99 15.49
CA ALA A 14 41.80 3.22 14.80
C ALA A 14 42.10 3.12 13.29
N LEU A 15 41.84 1.93 12.77
CA LEU A 15 42.07 1.47 11.41
C LEU A 15 41.23 2.24 10.38
N ALA A 16 41.88 2.62 9.28
CA ALA A 16 41.26 3.09 8.06
C ALA A 16 40.79 1.89 7.22
N SER A 17 39.47 1.76 7.05
CA SER A 17 38.86 0.93 6.01
C SER A 17 37.42 1.38 5.77
N THR A 18 37.24 2.52 5.11
CA THR A 18 35.94 2.93 4.56
C THR A 18 35.80 2.35 3.16
N GLY A 19 35.15 1.19 3.07
CA GLY A 19 34.58 0.70 1.82
C GLY A 19 33.34 1.51 1.50
N ILE A 20 33.43 2.43 0.53
CA ILE A 20 32.26 3.08 -0.05
C ILE A 20 31.71 2.07 -1.08
N ALA A 21 30.80 1.20 -0.64
CA ALA A 21 29.98 0.43 -1.56
C ALA A 21 29.06 1.43 -2.28
N GLY A 22 29.27 1.59 -3.58
CA GLY A 22 28.48 2.47 -4.42
C GLY A 22 27.01 2.07 -4.37
N CYS A 23 26.16 2.99 -3.92
CA CYS A 23 24.74 2.94 -4.18
C CYS A 23 24.56 3.09 -5.69
N GLY A 24 24.39 1.97 -6.39
CA GLY A 24 23.86 1.98 -7.74
C GLY A 24 22.50 2.65 -7.69
N ARG A 25 22.38 3.85 -8.26
CA ARG A 25 21.09 4.43 -8.59
C ARG A 25 20.49 3.50 -9.64
N LEU A 26 19.53 2.67 -9.21
CA LEU A 26 18.51 2.18 -10.13
C LEU A 26 17.87 3.43 -10.73
N ASP A 27 17.72 3.47 -12.06
CA ASP A 27 16.94 4.48 -12.78
C ASP A 27 15.47 4.30 -12.41
N LEU A 28 15.13 4.66 -11.17
CA LEU A 28 13.76 4.94 -10.75
C LEU A 28 13.45 6.31 -11.32
N GLY A 29 12.35 6.44 -12.07
CA GLY A 29 11.89 7.74 -12.56
C GLY A 29 11.74 8.75 -11.42
N PRO A 30 11.64 10.06 -11.71
CA PRO A 30 11.49 11.06 -10.66
C PRO A 30 10.28 10.71 -9.79
N ALA A 31 10.49 10.72 -8.48
CA ALA A 31 9.41 10.50 -7.53
C ALA A 31 8.35 11.59 -7.70
N LYS A 32 7.08 11.20 -7.58
CA LYS A 32 5.92 12.08 -7.73
C LYS A 32 5.19 12.16 -6.41
N THR A 33 4.71 13.35 -6.07
CA THR A 33 3.93 13.58 -4.85
C THR A 33 2.45 13.67 -5.17
N GLY A 34 1.63 12.96 -4.40
CA GLY A 34 0.17 13.01 -4.55
C GLY A 34 -0.56 12.54 -3.31
N TYR A 35 -1.84 12.89 -3.24
CA TYR A 35 -2.73 12.36 -2.21
C TYR A 35 -3.31 11.02 -2.65
N LEU A 36 -3.52 10.12 -1.69
CA LEU A 36 -4.12 8.82 -1.96
C LEU A 36 -5.58 9.03 -2.38
N GLN A 37 -5.95 8.54 -3.56
CA GLN A 37 -7.30 8.60 -4.09
C GLN A 37 -7.97 7.23 -4.18
N LEU A 38 -7.20 6.15 -4.27
CA LEU A 38 -7.76 4.81 -4.47
C LEU A 38 -6.91 3.73 -3.81
N LYS A 39 -7.60 2.74 -3.22
CA LYS A 39 -7.06 1.47 -2.77
C LYS A 39 -7.91 0.33 -3.30
N ILE A 40 -7.28 -0.65 -3.93
CA ILE A 40 -7.97 -1.88 -4.37
C ILE A 40 -7.16 -3.09 -3.95
N VAL A 41 -7.85 -4.11 -3.45
CA VAL A 41 -7.33 -5.48 -3.44
C VAL A 41 -8.07 -6.26 -4.51
N ALA A 42 -7.31 -6.85 -5.43
CA ALA A 42 -7.84 -7.64 -6.52
C ALA A 42 -7.42 -9.10 -6.34
N LEU A 43 -8.37 -10.01 -6.59
CA LEU A 43 -8.14 -11.45 -6.56
C LEU A 43 -8.33 -12.01 -7.96
N ARG A 44 -7.37 -12.82 -8.38
CA ARG A 44 -7.43 -13.56 -9.64
C ARG A 44 -7.40 -15.06 -9.36
N TRP A 45 -8.29 -15.82 -10.00
CA TRP A 45 -8.34 -17.28 -9.87
C TRP A 45 -8.75 -17.95 -11.18
N GLY A 46 -8.52 -19.26 -11.26
CA GLY A 46 -8.94 -20.08 -12.39
C GLY A 46 -10.03 -21.08 -11.96
N HIS A 47 -11.06 -21.23 -12.79
CA HIS A 47 -12.09 -22.26 -12.62
C HIS A 47 -12.61 -22.67 -14.00
N ASP A 48 -12.79 -23.97 -14.23
CA ASP A 48 -13.29 -24.55 -15.50
C ASP A 48 -12.61 -23.99 -16.77
N GLY A 49 -11.29 -23.85 -16.71
CA GLY A 49 -10.47 -23.34 -17.82
C GLY A 49 -10.64 -21.83 -18.10
N ARG A 50 -11.39 -21.11 -17.26
CA ARG A 50 -11.56 -19.66 -17.32
C ARG A 50 -10.78 -18.99 -16.20
N THR A 51 -10.28 -17.80 -16.47
CA THR A 51 -9.69 -16.92 -15.47
C THR A 51 -10.72 -15.88 -15.05
N TYR A 52 -10.85 -15.68 -13.75
CA TYR A 52 -11.70 -14.67 -13.14
C TYR A 52 -10.83 -13.64 -12.42
N LEU A 53 -11.35 -12.43 -12.34
CA LEU A 53 -10.75 -11.29 -11.64
C LEU A 53 -11.89 -10.51 -11.01
N ASP A 54 -11.83 -10.29 -9.70
CA ASP A 54 -12.79 -9.44 -8.99
C ASP A 54 -12.10 -8.78 -7.79
N GLN A 55 -12.77 -7.82 -7.15
CA GLN A 55 -12.23 -6.88 -6.17
C GLN A 55 -13.03 -6.99 -4.87
N PRO A 56 -12.60 -7.85 -3.92
CA PRO A 56 -13.25 -7.94 -2.62
C PRO A 56 -13.05 -6.69 -1.75
N LEU A 57 -12.14 -5.78 -2.13
CA LEU A 57 -11.99 -4.46 -1.56
C LEU A 57 -11.76 -3.42 -2.66
N GLN A 58 -12.56 -2.37 -2.62
CA GLN A 58 -12.35 -1.14 -3.39
C GLN A 58 -12.68 0.06 -2.52
N VAL A 59 -11.75 1.00 -2.44
CA VAL A 59 -11.92 2.27 -1.74
C VAL A 59 -11.46 3.40 -2.63
N LEU A 60 -12.24 4.47 -2.72
CA LEU A 60 -11.88 5.67 -3.47
C LEU A 60 -12.47 6.93 -2.85
N PHE A 61 -11.92 8.11 -3.16
CA PHE A 61 -12.65 9.37 -2.95
C PHE A 61 -13.90 9.39 -3.84
N GLY A 62 -15.04 9.69 -3.23
CA GLY A 62 -16.32 9.86 -3.90
C GLY A 62 -16.34 11.07 -4.83
N GLY A 63 -17.41 11.19 -5.62
CA GLY A 63 -17.51 12.19 -6.68
C GLY A 63 -17.48 13.65 -6.23
N ASP A 64 -17.62 13.92 -4.93
CA ASP A 64 -17.47 15.24 -4.31
C ASP A 64 -16.02 15.56 -3.87
N GLY A 65 -15.13 14.56 -3.87
CA GLY A 65 -13.72 14.71 -3.51
C GLY A 65 -13.42 14.76 -2.01
N GLU A 66 -14.44 14.67 -1.15
CA GLU A 66 -14.30 14.83 0.31
C GLU A 66 -14.77 13.58 1.08
N ARG A 67 -15.73 12.82 0.54
CA ARG A 67 -16.19 11.55 1.14
C ARG A 67 -15.43 10.35 0.58
N ILE A 68 -15.26 9.32 1.38
CA ILE A 68 -14.64 8.05 0.94
C ILE A 68 -15.75 7.04 0.62
N ASP A 69 -15.77 6.52 -0.60
CA ASP A 69 -16.63 5.39 -0.96
C ASP A 69 -15.88 4.08 -0.70
N VAL A 70 -16.38 3.27 0.24
CA VAL A 70 -15.81 1.96 0.57
C VAL A 70 -16.77 0.87 0.12
N ARG A 71 -16.27 -0.06 -0.71
CA ARG A 71 -16.97 -1.29 -1.06
C ARG A 71 -16.12 -2.50 -0.71
N TYR A 72 -16.64 -3.37 0.14
CA TYR A 72 -15.87 -4.55 0.57
C TYR A 72 -16.71 -5.77 0.93
N ASP A 73 -16.04 -6.91 1.00
CA ASP A 73 -16.57 -8.12 1.58
C ASP A 73 -16.15 -8.27 3.05
N PRO A 74 -17.09 -8.38 4.00
CA PRO A 74 -16.76 -8.49 5.43
C PRO A 74 -15.87 -9.67 5.77
N ASP A 75 -16.12 -10.83 5.15
CA ASP A 75 -15.33 -12.03 5.37
C ASP A 75 -13.92 -11.88 4.76
N PHE A 76 -13.78 -11.15 3.66
CA PHE A 76 -12.49 -10.78 3.07
C PHE A 76 -11.60 -9.99 4.04
N LEU A 77 -12.13 -8.96 4.69
CA LEU A 77 -11.31 -8.09 5.53
C LEU A 77 -11.18 -8.60 6.96
N GLY A 78 -12.17 -9.31 7.51
CA GLY A 78 -12.16 -9.66 8.94
C GLY A 78 -11.92 -8.41 9.79
N ASP A 79 -10.89 -8.44 10.64
CA ASP A 79 -10.48 -7.31 11.49
C ASP A 79 -9.60 -6.24 10.77
N ALA A 80 -9.37 -6.36 9.46
CA ALA A 80 -8.47 -5.48 8.69
C ALA A 80 -8.99 -4.04 8.46
N VAL A 81 -10.25 -3.76 8.80
CA VAL A 81 -10.82 -2.41 8.79
C VAL A 81 -10.92 -1.93 10.22
N GLY A 82 -9.90 -1.20 10.68
CA GLY A 82 -9.99 -0.45 11.95
C GLY A 82 -10.99 0.71 11.81
N ALA A 83 -10.96 1.36 10.64
CA ALA A 83 -11.90 2.38 10.19
C ALA A 83 -11.90 2.44 8.65
N PRO A 84 -12.93 3.01 8.00
CA PRO A 84 -13.03 3.13 6.53
C PRO A 84 -11.83 3.78 5.82
N ASP A 85 -11.03 4.57 6.56
CA ASP A 85 -9.82 5.26 6.15
C ASP A 85 -8.52 4.57 6.61
N ASP A 86 -8.60 3.56 7.48
CA ASP A 86 -7.47 2.77 7.99
C ASP A 86 -7.60 1.29 7.58
N ILE A 87 -7.00 0.97 6.43
CA ILE A 87 -7.10 -0.34 5.81
C ILE A 87 -5.72 -0.97 5.68
N VAL A 88 -5.55 -2.09 6.38
CA VAL A 88 -4.29 -2.83 6.46
C VAL A 88 -4.54 -4.32 6.27
N VAL A 89 -3.97 -4.90 5.21
CA VAL A 89 -4.05 -6.35 4.97
C VAL A 89 -2.90 -7.04 5.69
N SER A 90 -3.24 -7.86 6.69
CA SER A 90 -2.24 -8.63 7.45
C SER A 90 -1.54 -9.68 6.58
N GLU A 91 -0.31 -10.04 6.95
CA GLU A 91 0.46 -11.10 6.28
C GLU A 91 -0.24 -12.47 6.38
N ASN A 92 -0.94 -12.74 7.49
CA ASN A 92 -1.74 -13.96 7.64
C ASN A 92 -2.87 -14.01 6.61
N ARG A 93 -3.63 -12.92 6.46
CA ARG A 93 -4.74 -12.85 5.50
C ARG A 93 -4.23 -12.91 4.07
N HIS A 94 -3.13 -12.22 3.75
CA HIS A 94 -2.48 -12.33 2.45
C HIS A 94 -2.10 -13.78 2.11
N ARG A 95 -1.48 -14.52 3.05
CA ARG A 95 -1.10 -15.92 2.83
C ARG A 95 -2.29 -16.85 2.70
N GLU A 96 -3.34 -16.64 3.50
CA GLU A 96 -4.58 -17.41 3.42
C GLU A 96 -5.22 -17.27 2.03
N LEU A 97 -5.40 -16.03 1.57
CA LEU A 97 -5.90 -15.73 0.23
C LEU A 97 -4.96 -16.26 -0.86
N GLY A 98 -3.65 -16.10 -0.68
CA GLY A 98 -2.61 -16.57 -1.59
C GLY A 98 -2.61 -18.09 -1.81
N GLY A 99 -3.20 -18.87 -0.91
CA GLY A 99 -3.40 -20.31 -1.09
C GLY A 99 -4.41 -20.66 -2.18
N ARG A 100 -5.28 -19.72 -2.56
CA ARG A 100 -6.42 -19.95 -3.47
C ARG A 100 -6.51 -18.93 -4.62
N PHE A 101 -5.91 -17.75 -4.43
CA PHE A 101 -5.96 -16.63 -5.36
C PHE A 101 -4.55 -16.08 -5.63
N GLU A 102 -4.36 -15.52 -6.81
CA GLU A 102 -3.32 -14.50 -7.02
C GLU A 102 -3.85 -13.17 -6.44
N VAL A 103 -3.21 -12.69 -5.38
CA VAL A 103 -3.58 -11.46 -4.66
C VAL A 103 -2.77 -10.28 -5.18
N LYS A 104 -3.43 -9.20 -5.58
CA LYS A 104 -2.78 -7.95 -6.03
C LYS A 104 -3.30 -6.73 -5.30
N TYR A 105 -2.42 -5.76 -5.13
CA TYR A 105 -2.70 -4.50 -4.45
C TYR A 105 -2.49 -3.34 -5.42
N MET A 106 -3.42 -2.40 -5.44
CA MET A 106 -3.34 -1.20 -6.28
C MET A 106 -3.56 0.04 -5.44
N LEU A 107 -2.75 1.05 -5.73
CA LEU A 107 -2.91 2.41 -5.21
C LEU A 107 -3.20 3.35 -6.37
N GLY A 108 -3.99 4.38 -6.10
CA GLY A 108 -4.19 5.52 -6.97
C GLY A 108 -3.79 6.80 -6.27
N PHE A 109 -2.99 7.63 -6.94
CA PHE A 109 -2.55 8.93 -6.45
C PHE A 109 -2.97 10.03 -7.41
N CYS A 110 -3.39 11.16 -6.85
CA CYS A 110 -3.67 12.37 -7.62
C CYS A 110 -2.82 13.54 -7.11
N GLY A 111 -2.44 14.44 -8.01
CA GLY A 111 -1.61 15.60 -7.69
C GLY A 111 -1.12 16.33 -8.93
N GLU A 112 -0.47 17.48 -8.72
CA GLU A 112 0.12 18.29 -9.80
C GLU A 112 1.20 17.51 -10.56
N ASP A 113 2.02 16.72 -9.85
CA ASP A 113 3.05 15.88 -10.45
C ASP A 113 2.50 14.77 -11.38
N PHE A 114 1.21 14.48 -11.26
CA PHE A 114 0.50 13.49 -12.09
C PHE A 114 -0.26 14.12 -13.25
N ALA A 115 -0.33 15.44 -13.33
CA ALA A 115 -1.03 16.17 -14.38
C ALA A 115 -0.32 16.07 -15.72
N ASN A 116 -1.11 16.16 -16.80
CA ASN A 116 -0.61 16.43 -18.13
C ASN A 116 -0.54 17.96 -18.36
N ASP A 117 0.13 18.41 -19.43
CA ASP A 117 0.39 19.84 -19.69
C ASP A 117 -0.87 20.74 -19.70
N ASP A 118 -2.04 20.18 -19.97
CA ASP A 118 -3.33 20.87 -20.04
C ASP A 118 -4.18 20.80 -18.75
N GLU A 119 -3.71 20.08 -17.73
CA GLU A 119 -4.45 19.81 -16.49
C GLU A 119 -3.72 20.38 -15.27
N GLY A 120 -4.45 20.91 -14.27
CA GLY A 120 -3.85 21.36 -13.02
C GLY A 120 -3.60 20.22 -12.02
N ILE A 121 -4.34 19.12 -12.12
CA ILE A 121 -4.23 17.92 -11.28
C ILE A 121 -4.47 16.72 -12.19
N GLY A 122 -3.58 15.73 -12.12
CA GLY A 122 -3.79 14.43 -12.75
C GLY A 122 -3.88 13.32 -11.72
N CYS A 123 -4.27 12.14 -12.18
CA CYS A 123 -4.38 10.94 -11.36
C CYS A 123 -3.72 9.76 -12.05
N ARG A 124 -3.08 8.90 -11.27
CA ARG A 124 -2.49 7.66 -11.78
C ARG A 124 -2.72 6.51 -10.80
N ASN A 125 -3.15 5.38 -11.36
CA ASN A 125 -3.30 4.12 -10.66
C ASN A 125 -2.20 3.16 -11.10
N ALA A 126 -1.63 2.41 -10.17
CA ALA A 126 -0.67 1.36 -10.46
C ALA A 126 -0.70 0.26 -9.39
N TRP A 127 -0.26 -0.93 -9.78
CA TRP A 127 -0.07 -2.04 -8.83
C TRP A 127 1.05 -1.70 -7.84
N THR A 128 1.07 -2.36 -6.68
CA THR A 128 2.08 -2.13 -5.66
C THR A 128 2.26 -3.38 -4.79
N SER A 129 3.21 -3.32 -3.86
CA SER A 129 3.42 -4.35 -2.85
C SER A 129 2.38 -4.28 -1.72
N ARG A 130 2.18 -5.36 -0.98
CA ARG A 130 1.33 -5.35 0.24
C ARG A 130 1.84 -4.34 1.26
N ASP A 131 3.16 -4.26 1.42
CA ASP A 131 3.77 -3.41 2.42
C ASP A 131 3.56 -1.94 2.08
N ASP A 132 3.73 -1.54 0.82
CA ASP A 132 3.45 -0.16 0.38
C ASP A 132 1.95 0.16 0.39
N PHE A 133 1.09 -0.80 0.02
CA PHE A 133 -0.36 -0.65 0.14
C PHE A 133 -0.81 -0.35 1.57
N ASN A 134 -0.19 -1.00 2.56
CA ASN A 134 -0.52 -0.82 3.98
C ASN A 134 0.08 0.47 4.58
N ARG A 135 1.08 1.08 3.93
CA ARG A 135 1.81 2.26 4.45
C ARG A 135 1.10 3.59 4.26
N VAL A 136 0.16 3.67 3.31
CA VAL A 136 -0.52 4.92 2.96
C VAL A 136 -1.99 4.77 3.28
N GLN A 137 -2.62 5.76 3.90
CA GLN A 137 -4.04 5.76 4.24
C GLN A 137 -4.77 6.94 3.58
N PHE A 138 -6.10 6.91 3.61
CA PHE A 138 -6.88 8.04 3.09
C PHE A 138 -6.68 9.25 4.01
N GLY A 139 -6.47 10.42 3.41
CA GLY A 139 -6.02 11.61 4.13
C GLY A 139 -4.51 11.85 4.07
N ASP A 140 -3.73 10.87 3.62
CA ASP A 140 -2.29 11.02 3.47
C ASP A 140 -1.91 11.64 2.11
N ARG A 141 -0.74 12.29 2.11
CA ARG A 141 0.04 12.60 0.91
C ARG A 141 1.28 11.72 0.91
N ALA A 142 1.63 11.15 -0.23
CA ALA A 142 2.80 10.30 -0.36
C ALA A 142 3.68 10.72 -1.54
N GLU A 143 4.98 10.52 -1.36
CA GLU A 143 5.96 10.55 -2.44
C GLU A 143 6.14 9.12 -2.96
N VAL A 144 5.88 8.91 -4.24
CA VAL A 144 5.91 7.60 -4.87
C VAL A 144 6.81 7.58 -6.11
N GLY A 145 7.64 6.56 -6.20
CA GLY A 145 8.34 6.20 -7.42
C GLY A 145 7.47 5.28 -8.27
N LEU A 146 7.76 5.24 -9.57
CA LEU A 146 7.17 4.24 -10.47
C LEU A 146 8.27 3.39 -11.10
N SER A 147 8.22 2.10 -10.81
CA SER A 147 9.20 1.10 -11.23
C SER A 147 8.47 -0.11 -11.78
N ASN A 148 8.77 -0.53 -13.01
CA ASN A 148 8.10 -1.67 -13.66
C ASN A 148 6.56 -1.60 -13.61
N GLU A 149 6.00 -0.41 -13.85
CA GLU A 149 4.55 -0.14 -13.77
C GLU A 149 3.93 -0.36 -12.38
N GLN A 150 4.75 -0.38 -11.34
CA GLN A 150 4.33 -0.48 -9.94
C GLN A 150 4.71 0.77 -9.17
N PHE A 151 3.84 1.19 -8.26
CA PHE A 151 4.16 2.21 -7.29
C PHE A 151 5.05 1.64 -6.18
N GLU A 152 6.11 2.38 -5.87
CA GLU A 152 6.97 2.19 -4.70
C GLU A 152 6.79 3.42 -3.80
N VAL A 153 6.37 3.23 -2.55
CA VAL A 153 6.14 4.35 -1.63
C VAL A 153 7.45 4.72 -0.95
N HIS A 154 7.91 5.96 -1.14
CA HIS A 154 9.16 6.44 -0.56
C HIS A 154 8.93 7.10 0.79
N SER A 155 8.01 8.06 0.85
CA SER A 155 7.65 8.80 2.07
C SER A 155 6.15 9.05 2.17
N VAL A 156 5.66 9.23 3.39
CA VAL A 156 4.24 9.48 3.70
C VAL A 156 4.16 10.66 4.66
N SER A 157 3.32 11.63 4.34
CA SER A 157 2.91 12.75 5.16
C SER A 157 1.46 12.54 5.57
N GLU A 158 1.25 12.24 6.84
CA GLU A 158 -0.04 11.82 7.38
C GLU A 158 -1.02 12.99 7.55
N ASN A 159 -2.31 12.75 7.31
CA ASN A 159 -3.42 13.69 7.59
C ASN A 159 -3.30 15.08 6.90
N GLU A 160 -2.66 15.14 5.73
CA GLU A 160 -2.52 16.36 4.92
C GLU A 160 -3.79 16.70 4.12
N VAL A 161 -4.69 15.72 3.93
CA VAL A 161 -5.96 15.88 3.22
C VAL A 161 -7.12 15.58 4.16
N ARG A 162 -8.11 16.48 4.16
CA ARG A 162 -9.32 16.32 4.97
C ARG A 162 -10.24 15.27 4.34
N THR A 163 -10.78 14.39 5.17
CA THR A 163 -11.84 13.44 4.81
C THR A 163 -13.09 13.77 5.62
N ASP A 164 -14.27 13.79 4.99
CA ASP A 164 -15.54 14.13 5.65
C ASP A 164 -16.36 12.89 6.04
N GLY A 165 -15.67 11.76 6.20
CA GLY A 165 -16.23 10.46 6.53
C GLY A 165 -16.26 9.50 5.35
N ALA A 166 -16.97 8.38 5.53
CA ALA A 166 -17.04 7.33 4.54
C ALA A 166 -18.45 6.75 4.38
N ASP A 167 -18.81 6.46 3.14
CA ASP A 167 -20.02 5.75 2.77
C ASP A 167 -19.64 4.29 2.45
N VAL A 168 -20.23 3.37 3.21
CA VAL A 168 -19.79 1.97 3.25
C VAL A 168 -20.85 1.06 2.64
N THR A 169 -20.45 0.27 1.66
CA THR A 169 -21.27 -0.77 1.04
C THR A 169 -20.61 -2.14 1.17
N THR A 170 -21.27 -3.05 1.87
CA THR A 170 -20.80 -4.43 2.00
C THR A 170 -21.43 -5.35 0.96
N PHE A 171 -20.73 -6.41 0.59
CA PHE A 171 -21.30 -7.49 -0.22
C PHE A 171 -20.66 -8.82 0.13
N ASP A 172 -21.30 -9.92 -0.24
CA ASP A 172 -20.73 -11.26 -0.07
C ASP A 172 -20.00 -11.68 -1.33
N PHE A 173 -18.67 -11.76 -1.26
CA PHE A 173 -17.83 -12.13 -2.40
C PHE A 173 -18.03 -13.58 -2.80
N ALA A 174 -18.04 -14.49 -1.82
CA ALA A 174 -18.05 -15.91 -2.09
C ALA A 174 -19.38 -16.38 -2.68
N ASN A 175 -20.50 -15.91 -2.14
CA ASN A 175 -21.82 -16.21 -2.69
C ASN A 175 -21.99 -15.66 -4.11
N ARG A 176 -21.40 -14.49 -4.43
CA ARG A 176 -21.44 -13.95 -5.82
C ARG A 176 -20.69 -14.85 -6.82
N HIS A 177 -19.73 -15.63 -6.34
CA HIS A 177 -18.83 -16.41 -7.19
C HIS A 177 -18.91 -17.91 -6.94
N GLU A 178 -20.01 -18.39 -6.33
CA GLU A 178 -20.25 -19.82 -6.11
C GLU A 178 -20.21 -20.59 -7.44
N GLU A 179 -20.91 -20.07 -8.45
CA GLU A 179 -20.92 -20.63 -9.80
C GLU A 179 -19.56 -20.52 -10.53
N HIS A 180 -18.61 -19.79 -9.95
CA HIS A 180 -17.25 -19.58 -10.49
C HIS A 180 -16.18 -20.31 -9.66
N GLY A 181 -16.57 -21.31 -8.88
CA GLY A 181 -15.66 -22.21 -8.17
C GLY A 181 -15.20 -21.72 -6.80
N ILE A 182 -15.79 -20.65 -6.28
CA ILE A 182 -15.57 -20.19 -4.90
C ILE A 182 -16.56 -20.93 -4.00
N ASP A 183 -16.07 -21.51 -2.91
CA ASP A 183 -16.95 -22.20 -1.94
C ASP A 183 -17.22 -21.25 -0.79
N PRO A 184 -18.48 -20.79 -0.59
CA PRO A 184 -18.85 -19.88 0.49
C PRO A 184 -18.52 -20.39 1.89
N ASN A 185 -18.42 -21.71 2.07
CA ASN A 185 -18.10 -22.30 3.38
C ASN A 185 -16.58 -22.42 3.63
N ARG A 186 -15.76 -22.02 2.66
CA ARG A 186 -14.28 -22.13 2.70
C ARG A 186 -13.62 -20.82 2.24
N TRP A 187 -14.31 -19.71 2.45
CA TRP A 187 -13.89 -18.36 2.09
C TRP A 187 -13.29 -17.62 3.29
#